data_AF-A0A1R1ST67-F1
#
_entry.id   AF-A0A1R1ST67-F1
#
_cell.length_a   1.000
_cell.length_b   1.000
_cell.length_c   1.000
_cell.angle_alpha   90.00
_cell.angle_beta   90.00
_cell.angle_gamma   90.00
#
_symmetry.space_group_name_H-M   'P 1'
#
loop_
_entity.id
_entity.type
_entity.pdbx_description
1 polymer ?
#
loop_
_entity_poly.entity_id
_entity_poly.type
_entity_poly.pdbx_seq_one_letter_code
_entity_poly.pdbx_strand_id
1 'polypeptide(L)'
;AAWYAAGLLGPDDWGRFLGAYQAAGGPAVRRRGEDPWPRLDVPARALTVQISALALAKAAVAGRPLDEAEEAMVEACARIARLAGA
;
A
#
# COMPACT_ATOMS: atom_id res chain seq x y z
N ALA A 1 -3.03 2.44 -3.33
CA ALA A 1 -1.64 2.93 -3.21
C ALA A 1 -0.79 1.97 -2.40
N ALA A 2 -1.06 1.76 -1.09
CA ALA A 2 -0.30 0.84 -0.24
C ALA A 2 -0.15 -0.58 -0.84
N TRP A 3 -1.25 -1.20 -1.27
CA TRP A 3 -1.23 -2.55 -1.88
C TRP A 3 -0.45 -2.59 -3.19
N TYR A 4 -0.59 -1.56 -4.03
CA TYR A 4 0.20 -1.43 -5.26
C TYR A 4 1.71 -1.31 -4.94
N ALA A 5 2.10 -0.47 -3.98
CA ALA A 5 3.49 -0.36 -3.52
C ALA A 5 4.02 -1.63 -2.86
N ALA A 6 3.15 -2.42 -2.23
CA ALA A 6 3.49 -3.70 -1.64
C ALA A 6 3.66 -4.82 -2.69
N GLY A 7 3.18 -4.62 -3.92
CA GLY A 7 3.18 -5.63 -4.99
C GLY A 7 1.92 -6.51 -5.04
N LEU A 8 0.93 -6.22 -4.19
CA LEU A 8 -0.32 -6.99 -4.07
C LEU A 8 -1.39 -6.59 -5.09
N LEU A 9 -1.26 -5.41 -5.70
CA LEU A 9 -2.16 -4.95 -6.74
C LEU A 9 -1.36 -4.79 -8.03
N GLY A 10 -1.84 -5.40 -9.12
CA GLY A 10 -1.21 -5.28 -10.43
C GLY A 10 -1.27 -3.85 -11.00
N PRO A 11 -0.38 -3.50 -11.93
CA PRO A 11 -0.35 -2.17 -12.55
C PRO A 11 -1.63 -1.83 -13.34
N ASP A 12 -2.24 -2.81 -14.01
CA ASP A 12 -3.47 -2.58 -14.77
C ASP A 12 -4.66 -2.28 -13.84
N ASP A 13 -4.79 -3.04 -12.75
CA ASP A 13 -5.83 -2.80 -11.75
C ASP A 13 -5.63 -1.47 -11.03
N TRP A 14 -4.38 -1.14 -10.70
CA TRP A 14 -4.04 0.17 -10.15
C TRP A 14 -4.39 1.31 -11.11
N GLY A 15 -4.05 1.18 -12.39
CA GLY A 15 -4.37 2.15 -13.44
C GLY A 15 -5.88 2.32 -13.61
N ARG A 16 -6.63 1.21 -13.64
CA ARG A 16 -8.10 1.22 -13.71
C ARG A 16 -8.71 1.91 -12.50
N PHE A 17 -8.27 1.57 -11.30
CA PHE A 17 -8.74 2.22 -10.06
C PHE A 17 -8.45 3.72 -10.07
N LEU A 18 -7.21 4.11 -10.40
CA LEU A 18 -6.80 5.51 -10.37
C LEU A 18 -7.54 6.34 -11.41
N GLY A 19 -7.75 5.77 -12.61
CA GLY A 19 -8.55 6.39 -13.66
C GLY A 19 -10.00 6.63 -13.24
N ALA A 20 -10.64 5.64 -12.61
CA ALA A 20 -12.00 5.78 -12.08
C ALA A 20 -12.08 6.80 -10.93
N TYR A 21 -11.12 6.78 -10.00
CA TYR A 21 -11.02 7.76 -8.91
C TYR A 21 -10.90 9.20 -9.43
N GLN A 22 -10.07 9.43 -10.46
CA GLN A 22 -9.93 10.73 -11.10
C GLN A 22 -11.21 11.16 -11.83
N ALA A 23 -11.85 10.24 -12.58
CA ALA A 23 -13.09 10.52 -13.29
C ALA A 23 -14.23 10.92 -12.34
N ALA A 24 -14.21 10.40 -11.10
CA ALA A 24 -15.14 10.77 -10.04
C ALA A 24 -14.78 12.09 -9.31
N GLY A 25 -13.75 12.82 -9.74
CA GLY A 25 -13.33 14.08 -9.13
C GLY A 25 -12.45 13.91 -7.88
N GLY A 26 -11.78 12.76 -7.74
CA GLY A 26 -10.90 12.46 -6.61
C GLY A 26 -9.78 13.49 -6.41
N PRO A 27 -9.65 14.12 -5.22
CA PRO A 27 -8.76 15.26 -5.03
C PRO A 27 -7.27 14.92 -4.94
N ALA A 28 -6.92 13.64 -4.71
CA ALA A 28 -5.52 13.23 -4.52
C ALA A 28 -4.67 13.32 -5.80
N VAL A 29 -5.31 13.30 -6.99
CA VAL A 29 -4.64 13.48 -8.28
C VAL A 29 -5.50 14.39 -9.13
N ARG A 30 -5.04 15.63 -9.34
CA ARG A 30 -5.88 16.68 -9.93
C ARG A 30 -5.94 16.61 -11.44
N ARG A 31 -4.92 16.04 -12.09
CA ARG A 31 -4.85 15.92 -13.54
C ARG A 31 -4.58 14.48 -13.95
N ARG A 32 -5.23 14.07 -15.05
CA ARG A 32 -4.93 12.77 -15.69
C ARG A 32 -3.46 12.74 -16.11
N GLY A 33 -2.75 11.69 -15.72
CA GLY A 33 -1.31 11.55 -15.98
C GLY A 33 -0.39 12.29 -15.01
N GLU A 34 -0.92 13.01 -14.01
CA GLU A 34 -0.11 13.52 -12.90
C GLU A 34 0.40 12.34 -12.06
N ASP A 35 1.69 12.38 -11.70
CA ASP A 35 2.27 11.42 -10.78
C ASP A 35 1.59 11.54 -9.40
N PRO A 36 0.91 10.48 -8.91
CA PRO A 36 0.26 10.52 -7.61
C PRO A 36 1.23 10.45 -6.42
N TRP A 37 2.45 9.95 -6.61
CA TRP A 37 3.35 9.57 -5.52
C TRP A 37 3.81 10.72 -4.62
N PRO A 38 4.02 11.96 -5.09
CA PRO A 38 4.33 13.09 -4.21
C PRO A 38 3.31 13.30 -3.08
N ARG A 39 2.05 12.88 -3.27
CA ARG A 39 1.00 12.92 -2.24
C ARG A 39 0.78 11.58 -1.55
N LEU A 40 1.04 10.47 -2.25
CA LEU A 40 0.67 9.15 -1.77
C LEU A 40 1.79 8.37 -1.07
N ASP A 41 3.07 8.72 -1.27
CA ASP A 41 4.18 7.92 -0.73
C ASP A 41 4.15 7.80 0.80
N VAL A 42 4.20 8.93 1.51
CA VAL A 42 4.17 8.96 2.98
C VAL A 42 2.93 8.26 3.55
N PRO A 43 1.68 8.57 3.14
CA PRO A 43 0.51 7.88 3.69
C PRO A 43 0.43 6.40 3.27
N ALA A 44 0.90 6.02 2.08
CA ALA A 44 0.94 4.63 1.67
C ALA A 44 1.89 3.82 2.58
N ARG A 45 3.09 4.35 2.87
CA ARG A 45 4.05 3.72 3.78
C ARG A 45 3.51 3.60 5.19
N ALA A 46 2.89 4.66 5.72
CA ALA A 46 2.27 4.64 7.04
C ALA A 46 1.15 3.58 7.14
N LEU A 47 0.26 3.54 6.14
CA LEU A 47 -0.81 2.55 6.08
C LEU A 47 -0.27 1.12 5.94
N THR A 48 0.82 0.91 5.20
CA THR A 48 1.50 -0.39 5.12
C THR A 48 1.96 -0.86 6.49
N VAL A 49 2.65 -0.01 7.25
CA VAL A 49 3.08 -0.33 8.62
C VAL A 49 1.88 -0.67 9.52
N GLN A 50 0.81 0.12 9.44
CA GLN A 50 -0.40 -0.11 10.24
C GLN A 50 -1.07 -1.45 9.90
N ILE A 51 -1.22 -1.78 8.62
CA ILE A 51 -1.84 -3.04 8.17
C ILE A 51 -1.01 -4.23 8.65
N SER A 52 0.32 -4.18 8.47
CA SER A 52 1.23 -5.25 8.90
C SER A 52 1.18 -5.46 10.41
N ALA A 53 1.18 -4.39 11.20
CA ALA A 53 1.06 -4.48 12.66
C ALA A 53 -0.26 -5.12 13.09
N LEU A 54 -1.37 -4.75 12.45
CA LEU A 54 -2.69 -5.31 12.74
C LEU A 54 -2.78 -6.79 12.34
N ALA A 55 -2.22 -7.16 11.20
CA ALA A 55 -2.15 -8.54 10.72
C ALA A 55 -1.39 -9.43 11.71
N LEU A 56 -0.20 -9.01 12.12
CA LEU A 56 0.61 -9.71 13.14
C LEU A 56 -0.15 -9.90 14.45
N ALA A 57 -0.79 -8.85 14.96
CA ALA A 57 -1.56 -8.92 16.20
C ALA A 57 -2.74 -9.91 16.09
N LYS A 58 -3.47 -9.87 14.97
CA LYS A 58 -4.61 -10.77 14.73
C LYS A 58 -4.17 -12.23 14.56
N ALA A 59 -3.10 -12.48 13.80
CA ALA A 59 -2.57 -13.81 13.60
C ALA A 59 -2.04 -14.42 14.90
N ALA A 60 -1.37 -13.61 15.74
CA ALA A 60 -0.91 -14.02 17.07
C ALA A 60 -2.08 -14.42 17.99
N VAL A 61 -3.14 -13.61 18.04
CA VAL A 61 -4.34 -13.92 18.82
C VAL A 61 -5.02 -15.21 18.33
N ALA A 62 -5.05 -15.41 17.01
CA ALA A 62 -5.66 -16.59 16.39
C ALA A 62 -4.74 -17.83 16.37
N GLY A 63 -3.47 -17.72 16.79
CA GLY A 63 -2.50 -18.83 16.76
C GLY A 63 -2.25 -19.40 15.36
N ARG A 64 -2.34 -18.56 14.33
CA ARG A 64 -2.20 -18.96 12.91
C ARG A 64 -0.99 -18.28 12.25
N PRO A 65 -0.43 -18.87 11.18
CA PRO A 65 0.50 -18.15 10.32
C PRO A 65 -0.20 -16.98 9.61
N LEU A 66 0.61 -16.06 9.09
CA LEU A 66 0.14 -15.02 8.19
C LEU A 66 -0.31 -15.65 6.86
N ASP A 67 -1.28 -15.02 6.21
CA ASP A 67 -1.58 -15.33 4.81
C ASP A 67 -0.64 -14.58 3.85
N GLU A 68 -0.71 -14.93 2.57
CA GLU A 68 0.16 -14.36 1.52
C GLU A 68 0.10 -12.83 1.46
N ALA A 69 -1.09 -12.24 1.65
CA ALA A 69 -1.24 -10.80 1.61
C ALA A 69 -0.63 -10.14 2.86
N GLU A 70 -0.85 -10.74 4.02
CA GLU A 70 -0.26 -10.30 5.28
C GLU A 70 1.28 -10.40 5.25
N GLU A 71 1.84 -11.48 4.70
CA GLU A 71 3.28 -11.66 4.50
C GLU A 71 3.86 -10.59 3.56
N ALA A 72 3.25 -10.36 2.40
CA ALA A 72 3.70 -9.35 1.46
C ALA A 72 3.73 -7.92 2.06
N MET A 73 2.76 -7.61 2.94
CA MET A 73 2.74 -6.33 3.66
C MET A 73 3.88 -6.24 4.69
N VAL A 74 4.21 -7.33 5.39
CA VAL A 74 5.37 -7.38 6.30
C VAL A 74 6.69 -7.24 5.53
N GLU A 75 6.83 -7.90 4.38
CA GLU A 75 7.99 -7.74 3.51
C GLU A 75 8.12 -6.31 2.98
N ALA A 76 7.00 -5.65 2.67
CA ALA A 76 6.98 -4.25 2.28
C ALA A 76 7.49 -3.34 3.43
N CYS A 77 7.15 -3.63 4.68
CA CYS A 77 7.73 -2.92 5.83
C CYS A 77 9.26 -3.06 5.89
N ALA A 78 9.79 -4.25 5.60
CA ALA A 78 11.25 -4.46 5.56
C ALA A 78 11.92 -3.64 4.44
N ARG A 79 11.26 -3.50 3.27
CA ARG A 79 11.73 -2.60 2.19
C ARG A 79 11.69 -1.13 2.62
N ILE A 80 10.59 -0.70 3.26
CA ILE A 80 10.41 0.66 3.78
C ILE A 80 11.50 1.03 4.79
N ALA A 81 11.85 0.12 5.70
CA ALA A 81 12.88 0.34 6.70
C ALA A 81 14.26 0.59 6.05
N ARG A 82 14.58 -0.15 4.98
CA ARG A 82 15.83 0.04 4.21
C ARG A 82 15.89 1.41 3.52
N LEU A 83 14.76 1.95 3.08
CA LEU A 83 14.68 3.29 2.48
C LEU A 83 14.85 4.42 3.50
N ALA A 84 14.52 4.18 4.78
CA ALA A 84 14.63 5.18 5.84
C ALA A 84 16.03 5.25 6.48
N GLY A 85 16.85 4.21 6.28
CA GLY A 85 18.23 4.14 6.77
C GLY A 85 19.30 4.57 5.75
N ALA A 86 18.90 4.97 4.54
CA ALA A 86 19.75 5.52 3.49
C ALA A 86 19.64 7.05 3.47
#